data_AF-M8BPR0-F1
#
_entry.id   AF-M8BPR0-F1
#
_cell.length_a   1.000
_cell.length_b   1.000
_cell.length_c   1.000
_cell.angle_alpha   90.00
_cell.angle_beta   90.00
_cell.angle_gamma   90.00
#
_symmetry.space_group_name_H-M   'P 1'
#
loop_
_entity.id
_entity.type
_entity.pdbx_description
1 polymer ?
#
loop_
_entity_poly.entity_id
_entity_poly.type
_entity_poly.pdbx_seq_one_letter_code
_entity_poly.pdbx_strand_id
1 'polypeptide(L)'
;MAVLQTAISPVVNGTTALTLSWSGIKSSYLIMAFLYFTDFQDSKRREFDVSFNGISELIPHNPKYLDATCVYSSSWYRVADGEYNFTLTPTNTLVLPPILNAYELYNLITHDTPTTFPEVSCKNVLHYGTERVIDMQGGLYPEKHVRWSF
;
A
#
# COMPACT_ATOMS: atom_id res chain seq x y z
N MET A 1 -20.30 -1.56 -5.69
CA MET A 1 -18.85 -1.61 -6.01
C MET A 1 -18.23 -2.73 -5.17
N ALA A 2 -17.45 -3.61 -5.79
CA ALA A 2 -17.20 -4.99 -5.33
C ALA A 2 -15.78 -5.27 -4.79
N VAL A 3 -14.92 -4.25 -4.68
CA VAL A 3 -13.47 -4.42 -4.42
C VAL A 3 -13.16 -4.93 -3.02
N LEU A 4 -13.97 -4.58 -2.02
CA LEU A 4 -13.80 -5.01 -0.63
C LEU A 4 -14.46 -6.38 -0.34
N GLN A 5 -14.99 -7.03 -1.36
CA GLN A 5 -15.59 -8.37 -1.24
C GLN A 5 -14.66 -9.48 -1.76
N THR A 6 -13.46 -9.12 -2.20
CA THR A 6 -12.43 -10.03 -2.71
C THR A 6 -11.09 -9.72 -2.05
N ALA A 7 -10.20 -10.71 -1.97
CA ALA A 7 -8.90 -10.55 -1.35
C ALA A 7 -7.94 -11.69 -1.69
N ILE A 8 -6.64 -11.43 -1.50
CA ILE A 8 -5.62 -12.48 -1.38
C ILE A 8 -5.40 -12.85 0.09
N SER A 9 -5.02 -14.11 0.28
CA SER A 9 -4.66 -14.69 1.57
C SER A 9 -3.67 -15.83 1.32
N PRO A 10 -2.68 -16.05 2.21
CA PRO A 10 -1.85 -17.25 2.17
C PRO A 10 -2.70 -18.54 2.17
N VAL A 11 -2.27 -19.54 1.40
CA VAL A 11 -2.98 -20.83 1.20
C VAL A 11 -2.81 -21.77 2.40
N VAL A 12 -1.80 -21.55 3.25
CA VAL A 12 -1.41 -22.45 4.35
C VAL A 12 -1.87 -21.88 5.69
N ASN A 13 -2.39 -22.77 6.56
CA ASN A 13 -2.96 -22.49 7.88
C ASN A 13 -2.20 -21.41 8.66
N GLY A 14 -2.87 -20.30 9.03
CA GLY A 14 -2.64 -19.38 10.16
C GLY A 14 -1.25 -18.80 10.48
N THR A 15 -0.16 -19.36 9.94
CA THR A 15 1.23 -19.08 10.31
C THR A 15 2.02 -18.45 9.17
N THR A 16 1.50 -18.51 7.94
CA THR A 16 2.23 -18.02 6.78
C THR A 16 1.99 -16.52 6.62
N ALA A 17 3.06 -15.75 6.57
CA ALA A 17 3.01 -14.33 6.26
C ALA A 17 2.62 -14.11 4.79
N LEU A 18 1.93 -13.00 4.53
CA LEU A 18 1.69 -12.52 3.17
C LEU A 18 2.70 -11.42 2.86
N THR A 19 3.59 -11.65 1.89
CA THR A 19 4.55 -10.64 1.42
C THR A 19 4.27 -10.31 -0.02
N LEU A 20 4.20 -9.01 -0.31
CA LEU A 20 4.15 -8.49 -1.68
C LEU A 20 5.38 -7.62 -1.90
N SER A 21 5.99 -7.74 -3.10
CA SER A 21 7.23 -7.07 -3.45
C SER A 21 7.18 -6.49 -4.85
N TRP A 22 7.74 -5.29 -5.02
CA TRP A 22 7.91 -4.61 -6.29
C TRP A 22 9.38 -4.30 -6.52
N SER A 23 9.87 -4.70 -7.69
CA SER A 23 11.19 -4.38 -8.20
C SER A 23 11.11 -3.33 -9.31
N GLY A 24 12.24 -2.71 -9.64
CA GLY A 24 12.31 -1.76 -10.75
C GLY A 24 11.77 -0.36 -10.46
N ILE A 25 11.43 -0.06 -9.20
CA ILE A 25 11.17 1.32 -8.76
C ILE A 25 12.52 2.02 -8.61
N LYS A 26 12.65 3.21 -9.22
CA LYS A 26 13.91 3.97 -9.11
C LYS A 26 14.19 4.27 -7.64
N SER A 27 15.40 3.97 -7.18
CA SER A 27 15.85 4.22 -5.79
C SER A 27 15.82 5.70 -5.38
N SER A 28 15.70 6.61 -6.36
CA SER A 28 15.49 8.04 -6.14
C SER A 28 14.05 8.40 -5.74
N TYR A 29 13.07 7.52 -5.96
CA TYR A 29 11.67 7.80 -5.65
C TYR A 29 11.38 7.61 -4.17
N LEU A 30 10.57 8.50 -3.62
CA LEU A 30 9.91 8.33 -2.33
C LEU A 30 8.55 7.70 -2.57
N ILE A 31 8.18 6.72 -1.75
CA ILE A 31 6.92 5.99 -1.83
C ILE A 31 6.04 6.29 -0.63
N MET A 32 4.74 6.36 -0.86
CA MET A 32 3.71 6.22 0.16
C MET A 32 2.81 5.03 -0.21
N ALA A 33 2.59 4.12 0.73
CA ALA A 33 1.79 2.92 0.53
C ALA A 33 0.49 2.99 1.34
N PHE A 34 -0.60 2.53 0.74
CA PHE A 34 -1.91 2.37 1.37
C PHE A 34 -2.42 0.95 1.13
N LEU A 35 -2.77 0.25 2.19
CA LEU A 35 -3.28 -1.11 2.17
C LEU A 35 -4.72 -1.10 2.67
N TYR A 36 -5.62 -1.74 1.94
CA TYR A 36 -7.05 -1.76 2.23
C TYR A 36 -7.49 -3.15 2.68
N PHE A 37 -8.26 -3.15 3.78
CA PHE A 37 -8.71 -4.37 4.44
C PHE A 37 -10.22 -4.34 4.67
N THR A 38 -10.85 -5.48 4.46
CA THR A 38 -12.23 -5.78 4.87
C THR A 38 -12.33 -7.28 5.02
N ASP A 39 -12.65 -7.75 6.23
CA ASP A 39 -12.88 -9.18 6.43
C ASP A 39 -14.31 -9.51 5.98
N PHE A 40 -14.45 -10.56 5.18
CA PHE A 40 -15.74 -11.07 4.74
C PHE A 40 -15.95 -12.52 5.19
N GLN A 41 -15.12 -13.00 6.12
CA GLN A 41 -15.30 -14.27 6.84
C GLN A 41 -15.64 -13.99 8.31
N ASP A 42 -16.78 -14.48 8.79
CA ASP A 42 -17.24 -14.27 10.19
C ASP A 42 -16.95 -15.48 11.10
N SER A 43 -16.30 -16.53 10.58
CA SER A 43 -16.10 -17.78 11.30
C SER A 43 -15.03 -17.68 12.40
N LYS A 44 -14.00 -16.86 12.18
CA LYS A 44 -12.86 -16.64 13.06
C LYS A 44 -12.25 -15.27 12.75
N ARG A 45 -11.57 -14.67 13.73
CA ARG A 45 -10.89 -13.39 13.55
C ARG A 45 -9.56 -13.58 12.81
N ARG A 46 -9.03 -12.48 12.25
CA ARG A 46 -7.65 -12.34 11.76
C ARG A 46 -6.90 -11.38 12.67
N GLU A 47 -5.65 -11.72 12.95
CA GLU A 47 -4.77 -10.87 13.74
C GLU A 47 -3.37 -10.97 13.16
N PHE A 48 -2.85 -9.84 12.67
CA PHE A 48 -1.57 -9.77 12.00
C PHE A 48 -0.97 -8.38 12.12
N ASP A 49 0.34 -8.32 12.03
CA ASP A 49 1.10 -7.09 11.98
C ASP A 49 1.44 -6.71 10.54
N VAL A 50 1.34 -5.42 10.22
CA VAL A 50 1.74 -4.85 8.94
C VAL A 50 3.10 -4.20 9.07
N SER A 51 4.03 -4.55 8.19
CA SER A 51 5.33 -3.88 8.07
C SER A 51 5.61 -3.45 6.63
N PHE A 52 6.30 -2.32 6.48
CA PHE A 52 6.82 -1.83 5.21
C PHE A 52 8.33 -1.83 5.29
N ASN A 53 9.05 -2.39 4.32
CA ASN A 53 10.50 -2.33 4.36
C ASN A 53 11.01 -0.89 4.28
N GLY A 54 12.08 -0.58 5.01
CA GLY A 54 12.57 0.80 5.14
C GLY A 54 11.77 1.66 6.14
N ILE A 55 10.70 1.13 6.73
CA ILE A 55 10.01 1.72 7.89
C ILE A 55 10.17 0.76 9.07
N SER A 56 10.62 1.28 10.22
CA SER A 56 10.84 0.45 11.43
C SER A 56 9.55 0.13 12.19
N GLU A 57 8.48 0.88 11.91
CA GLU A 57 7.18 0.72 12.56
C GLU A 57 6.49 -0.56 12.13
N LEU A 58 5.99 -1.28 13.12
CA LEU A 58 5.13 -2.45 12.97
C LEU A 58 3.72 -2.05 13.41
N ILE A 59 2.73 -2.24 12.54
CA ILE A 59 1.36 -1.75 12.78
C ILE A 59 0.45 -2.96 13.03
N PRO A 60 0.01 -3.19 14.29
CA PRO A 60 -0.95 -4.26 14.59
C PRO A 60 -2.29 -4.01 13.90
N HIS A 61 -2.85 -5.05 13.30
CA HIS A 61 -4.10 -4.93 12.56
C HIS A 61 -5.04 -6.14 12.78
N ASN A 62 -6.33 -5.82 12.92
CA ASN A 62 -7.40 -6.79 13.15
C ASN A 62 -8.65 -6.32 12.40
N PRO A 63 -8.79 -6.67 11.10
CA PRO A 63 -9.92 -6.23 10.30
C PRO A 63 -11.23 -6.81 10.85
N LYS A 64 -12.31 -6.03 10.84
CA LYS A 64 -13.63 -6.48 11.29
C LYS A 64 -14.47 -6.94 10.11
N TYR A 65 -15.46 -7.78 10.41
CA TYR A 65 -16.40 -8.31 9.43
C TYR A 65 -17.20 -7.18 8.78
N LEU A 66 -17.09 -7.08 7.46
CA LEU A 66 -17.71 -6.05 6.60
C LEU A 66 -17.39 -4.61 7.01
N ASP A 67 -16.27 -4.38 7.70
CA ASP A 67 -15.80 -3.06 8.09
C ASP A 67 -14.52 -2.70 7.31
N ALA A 68 -14.60 -1.63 6.53
CA ALA A 68 -13.53 -1.20 5.66
C ALA A 68 -12.51 -0.36 6.43
N THR A 69 -11.24 -0.78 6.38
CA THR A 69 -10.15 -0.07 7.04
C THR A 69 -8.95 0.09 6.11
N CYS A 70 -8.06 1.02 6.46
CA CYS A 70 -6.85 1.29 5.71
C CYS A 70 -5.65 1.42 6.67
N VAL A 71 -4.54 0.78 6.32
CA VAL A 71 -3.22 0.98 6.93
C VAL A 71 -2.32 1.61 5.89
N TYR A 72 -1.53 2.61 6.29
CA TYR A 72 -0.63 3.31 5.39
C TYR A 72 0.74 3.52 6.03
N SER A 73 1.76 3.70 5.21
CA SER A 73 3.11 4.03 5.68
C SER A 73 3.09 5.36 6.44
N SER A 74 3.73 5.43 7.61
CA SER A 74 3.70 6.65 8.45
C SER A 74 4.45 7.85 7.85
N SER A 75 5.29 7.62 6.83
CA SER A 75 5.97 8.68 6.08
C SER A 75 6.28 8.24 4.65
N TRP A 76 6.60 9.22 3.80
CA TRP A 76 7.22 8.97 2.51
C TRP A 76 8.59 8.30 2.74
N TYR A 77 8.80 7.12 2.18
CA TYR A 77 9.99 6.31 2.46
C TYR A 77 10.69 5.85 1.18
N ARG A 78 11.97 5.49 1.33
CA ARG A 78 12.78 4.92 0.26
C ARG A 78 13.58 3.73 0.78
N VAL A 79 13.86 2.78 -0.10
CA VAL A 79 14.71 1.62 0.20
C VAL A 79 15.95 1.67 -0.69
N ALA A 80 17.12 1.39 -0.13
CA ALA A 80 18.41 1.64 -0.79
C ALA A 80 18.65 0.77 -2.04
N ASP A 81 18.06 -0.42 -2.08
CA ASP A 81 18.14 -1.39 -3.18
C ASP A 81 17.05 -1.18 -4.25
N GLY A 82 16.07 -0.29 -4.00
CA GLY A 82 14.93 -0.09 -4.91
C GLY A 82 13.92 -1.24 -4.91
N GLU A 83 14.07 -2.20 -3.99
CA GLU A 83 13.16 -3.33 -3.81
C GLU A 83 12.19 -2.99 -2.69
N TYR A 84 10.93 -2.69 -3.03
CA TYR A 84 9.92 -2.34 -2.05
C TYR A 84 9.09 -3.56 -1.69
N ASN A 85 8.81 -3.74 -0.41
CA ASN A 85 7.91 -4.78 0.04
C ASN A 85 7.10 -4.34 1.26
N PHE A 86 5.95 -4.97 1.41
CA PHE A 86 5.25 -4.97 2.67
C PHE A 86 4.85 -6.39 3.04
N THR A 87 4.78 -6.65 4.34
CA THR A 87 4.53 -7.98 4.88
C THR A 87 3.42 -7.92 5.93
N LEU A 88 2.46 -8.83 5.80
CA LEU A 88 1.43 -9.09 6.81
C LEU A 88 1.83 -10.36 7.56
N THR A 89 2.22 -10.20 8.83
CA THR A 89 2.71 -11.30 9.66
C THR A 89 1.64 -11.72 10.66
N PRO A 90 1.08 -12.93 10.58
CA PRO A 90 0.09 -13.37 11.57
C PRO A 90 0.70 -13.43 12.97
N THR A 91 -0.03 -12.95 13.96
CA THR A 91 0.44 -12.90 15.37
C THR A 91 0.04 -14.14 16.16
N ASN A 92 -0.89 -14.95 15.66
CA ASN A 92 -1.37 -16.16 16.30
C ASN A 92 -1.69 -17.26 15.27
N THR A 93 -1.39 -18.51 15.59
CA THR A 93 -1.62 -19.65 14.70
C THR A 93 -3.07 -20.13 14.69
N LEU A 94 -3.87 -19.71 15.68
CA LEU A 94 -5.27 -20.10 15.86
C LEU A 94 -6.25 -19.16 15.12
N VAL A 95 -5.76 -18.04 14.59
CA VAL A 95 -6.56 -17.09 13.79
C VAL A 95 -6.53 -17.45 12.31
N LEU A 96 -7.43 -16.86 11.53
CA LEU A 96 -7.35 -16.94 10.08
C LEU A 96 -6.06 -16.26 9.59
N PRO A 97 -5.46 -16.74 8.48
CA PRO A 97 -4.30 -16.09 7.88
C PRO A 97 -4.59 -14.63 7.51
N PRO A 98 -3.55 -13.79 7.29
CA PRO A 98 -3.75 -12.41 6.85
C PRO A 98 -4.56 -12.30 5.55
N ILE A 99 -5.23 -11.18 5.37
CA ILE A 99 -6.04 -10.88 4.18
C ILE A 99 -5.61 -9.52 3.62
N LEU A 100 -5.64 -9.36 2.31
CA LEU A 100 -5.46 -8.06 1.65
C LEU A 100 -6.44 -7.91 0.49
N ASN A 101 -7.26 -6.86 0.53
CA ASN A 101 -8.29 -6.63 -0.49
C ASN A 101 -7.74 -5.80 -1.66
N ALA A 102 -7.02 -4.73 -1.35
CA ALA A 102 -6.41 -3.85 -2.35
C ALA A 102 -5.21 -3.11 -1.77
N TYR A 103 -4.38 -2.55 -2.64
CA TYR A 103 -3.33 -1.61 -2.26
C TYR A 103 -3.19 -0.48 -3.28
N GLU A 104 -2.68 0.65 -2.80
CA GLU A 104 -2.24 1.78 -3.61
C GLU A 104 -0.81 2.15 -3.25
N LEU A 105 0.04 2.31 -4.27
CA LEU A 105 1.38 2.86 -4.13
C LEU A 105 1.45 4.21 -4.84
N TYR A 106 1.99 5.21 -4.15
CA TYR A 106 2.23 6.54 -4.69
C TYR A 106 3.72 6.82 -4.74
N ASN A 107 4.23 7.18 -5.91
CA ASN A 107 5.60 7.67 -6.08
C ASN A 107 5.61 9.19 -6.10
N LEU A 108 6.51 9.82 -5.32
CA LEU A 108 6.74 11.25 -5.37
C LEU A 108 7.59 11.60 -6.59
N ILE A 109 7.05 12.41 -7.50
CA ILE A 109 7.75 12.90 -8.69
C ILE A 109 8.23 14.32 -8.40
N THR A 110 9.55 14.53 -8.47
CA THR A 110 10.16 15.87 -8.45
C THR A 110 10.17 16.44 -9.87
N HIS A 111 9.63 17.66 -10.05
CA HIS A 111 9.76 18.41 -11.29
C HIS A 111 10.99 19.34 -11.23
N ASP A 112 11.89 19.21 -12.20
CA ASP A 112 13.10 20.06 -12.30
C ASP A 112 12.79 21.48 -12.81
N THR A 113 11.55 21.73 -13.27
CA THR A 113 11.13 23.03 -13.81
C THR A 113 9.86 23.53 -13.12
N PRO A 114 9.88 24.69 -12.44
CA PRO A 114 8.67 25.34 -11.96
C PRO A 114 7.94 25.97 -13.16
N THR A 115 6.86 25.37 -13.62
CA THR A 115 5.93 26.02 -14.56
C THR A 115 4.87 26.76 -13.77
N THR A 116 5.13 28.02 -13.41
CA THR A 116 4.08 28.96 -13.03
C THR A 116 3.75 29.86 -14.22
N PHE A 117 2.47 30.20 -14.37
CA PHE A 117 2.10 31.43 -15.07
C PHE A 117 2.73 32.61 -14.32
N PRO A 118 3.27 33.63 -15.01
CA PRO A 118 4.12 34.67 -14.41
C PRO A 118 3.47 35.55 -13.33
N GLU A 119 2.19 35.38 -12.99
CA GLU A 119 1.48 36.24 -12.05
C GLU A 119 1.47 35.79 -10.58
N VAL A 120 2.03 34.61 -10.24
CA VAL A 120 2.02 34.13 -8.83
C VAL A 120 3.42 33.70 -8.38
N SER A 121 4.33 34.67 -8.28
CA SER A 121 5.65 34.47 -7.66
C SER A 121 5.56 34.54 -6.13
N CYS A 122 5.02 33.48 -5.50
CA CYS A 122 5.45 33.10 -4.15
C CYS A 122 6.55 32.04 -4.30
N LYS A 123 7.77 32.41 -3.94
CA LYS A 123 9.00 31.63 -4.10
C LYS A 123 8.88 30.23 -3.48
N ASN A 124 9.32 29.23 -4.26
CA ASN A 124 9.52 27.81 -3.90
C ASN A 124 8.24 26.96 -3.75
N VAL A 125 7.39 26.93 -4.77
CA VAL A 125 6.45 25.82 -4.95
C VAL A 125 7.21 24.69 -5.64
N LEU A 126 7.69 23.70 -4.87
CA LEU A 126 8.08 22.42 -5.43
C LEU A 126 6.79 21.78 -5.96
N HIS A 127 6.63 21.71 -7.28
CA HIS A 127 5.53 20.99 -7.89
C HIS A 127 5.86 19.50 -7.79
N TYR A 128 5.08 18.80 -6.98
CA TYR A 128 5.19 17.35 -6.81
C TYR A 128 4.04 16.69 -7.56
N GLY A 129 4.37 15.78 -8.47
CA GLY A 129 3.39 14.87 -9.07
C GLY A 129 3.33 13.55 -8.29
N THR A 130 2.25 12.81 -8.43
CA THR A 130 2.17 11.42 -7.93
C THR A 130 1.84 10.45 -9.05
N GLU A 131 2.53 9.31 -9.06
CA GLU A 131 2.10 8.15 -9.86
C GLU A 131 1.43 7.15 -8.92
N ARG A 132 0.17 6.79 -9.22
CA ARG A 132 -0.63 5.84 -8.46
C ARG A 132 -0.68 4.50 -9.18
N VAL A 133 -0.28 3.44 -8.49
CA VAL A 133 -0.55 2.04 -8.90
C VAL A 133 -1.69 1.52 -8.04
N ILE A 134 -2.78 1.07 -8.68
CA ILE A 134 -3.90 0.40 -7.98
C ILE A 134 -3.95 -1.05 -8.43
N ASP A 135 -4.02 -1.95 -7.46
CA ASP A 135 -4.34 -3.36 -7.68
C ASP A 135 -5.50 -3.77 -6.77
N MET A 136 -6.50 -4.38 -7.40
CA MET A 136 -7.74 -4.85 -6.79
C MET A 136 -7.77 -6.37 -6.89
N GLN A 137 -7.54 -7.04 -5.77
CA GLN A 137 -7.43 -8.49 -5.77
C GLN A 137 -8.80 -9.12 -6.02
N GLY A 138 -9.06 -9.59 -7.25
CA GLY A 138 -10.31 -10.28 -7.63
C GLY A 138 -11.14 -9.67 -8.76
N GLY A 139 -10.62 -8.68 -9.50
CA GLY A 139 -11.26 -8.16 -10.72
C GLY A 139 -10.41 -8.38 -11.98
N LEU A 140 -11.05 -8.38 -13.15
CA LEU A 140 -10.44 -8.36 -14.51
C LEU A 140 -9.57 -7.11 -14.80
N TYR A 141 -9.16 -6.38 -13.78
CA TYR A 141 -8.49 -5.10 -13.93
C TYR A 141 -6.98 -5.29 -13.76
N PRO A 142 -6.18 -5.13 -14.84
CA PRO A 142 -4.73 -5.12 -14.72
C PRO A 142 -4.28 -3.93 -13.86
N GLU A 143 -3.06 -4.00 -13.33
CA GLU A 143 -2.38 -2.88 -12.68
C GLU A 143 -2.58 -1.59 -13.50
N LYS A 144 -3.13 -0.56 -12.86
CA LYS A 144 -3.35 0.74 -13.50
C LYS A 144 -2.37 1.76 -12.97
N HIS A 145 -1.50 2.22 -13.85
CA HIS A 145 -0.62 3.36 -13.62
C HIS A 145 -1.37 4.65 -13.98
N VAL A 146 -1.56 5.53 -13.01
CA VAL A 146 -2.18 6.85 -13.22
C VAL A 146 -1.22 7.92 -12.76
N ARG A 147 -0.88 8.86 -13.65
CA ARG A 147 0.02 9.97 -13.37
C ARG A 147 -0.77 11.27 -13.19
N TRP A 148 -0.57 11.93 -12.05
CA TRP A 148 -1.11 13.26 -11.78
C TRP A 148 0.03 14.27 -11.62
N SER A 149 -0.07 15.39 -12.31
CA SER A 149 0.80 16.56 -12.14
C SER A 149 -0.06 17.75 -11.74
N PHE A 150 0.33 18.45 -10.67
CA PHE A 150 -0.24 19.73 -10.28
C PHE A 150 0.57 20.86 -10.89
#